data_AF-A0A1Q5UBH0-F1
#
_entry.id   AF-A0A1Q5UBH0-F1
#
_cell.length_a   1.000
_cell.length_b   1.000
_cell.length_c   1.000
_cell.angle_alpha   90.00
_cell.angle_beta   90.00
_cell.angle_gamma   90.00
#
_symmetry.space_group_name_H-M   'P 1'
#
loop_
_entity.id
_entity.type
_entity.pdbx_description
1 polymer ?
#
loop_
_entity_poly.entity_id
_entity_poly.type
_entity_poly.pdbx_seq_one_letter_code
_entity_poly.pdbx_strand_id
1 'polypeptide(L)'
;MAGDLKKIAEWVRYSELPKAELNLPDLVITDGKASLYVGERYCRVSGCENSNCFSSTNTLRKHYGRDHPEITLETKAKGGRSTIAEISQAQLFYKDIMDTYDAIHASDDNRPPLPIKENGMVNMTQMKKMVRELGYSVPCEECRVRNNSKMCCHEDSKLTCEHFELFAKPRQQPTQQDDEA
;
A
#
# COMPACT_ATOMS: atom_id res chain seq x y z
N MET A 1 21.37 16.35 3.90
CA MET A 1 21.03 16.72 2.51
C MET A 1 20.07 15.68 1.93
N ALA A 2 18.77 15.82 2.25
CA ALA A 2 17.68 14.95 1.78
C ALA A 2 16.64 15.73 0.94
N GLY A 3 16.98 16.95 0.52
CA GLY A 3 16.01 17.90 -0.06
C GLY A 3 15.47 17.48 -1.42
N ASP A 4 16.28 16.80 -2.24
CA ASP A 4 15.87 16.38 -3.59
C ASP A 4 15.02 15.10 -3.55
N LEU A 5 15.29 14.17 -2.61
CA LEU A 5 14.49 12.95 -2.43
C LEU A 5 13.14 13.20 -1.78
N LYS A 6 13.04 14.20 -0.89
CA LYS A 6 11.77 14.60 -0.26
C LYS A 6 10.70 15.06 -1.26
N LYS A 7 11.08 15.30 -2.52
CA LYS A 7 10.17 15.65 -3.62
C LYS A 7 9.64 14.43 -4.37
N ILE A 8 10.21 13.24 -4.13
CA ILE A 8 9.80 11.99 -4.74
C ILE A 8 8.68 11.40 -3.89
N ALA A 9 7.47 11.32 -4.45
CA ALA A 9 6.27 10.90 -3.73
C ALA A 9 6.41 9.47 -3.18
N GLU A 10 7.01 8.58 -3.97
CA GLU A 10 7.25 7.18 -3.61
C GLU A 10 8.18 7.06 -2.41
N TRP A 11 9.21 7.92 -2.31
CA TRP A 11 10.10 7.94 -1.16
C TRP A 11 9.39 8.43 0.11
N VAL A 12 8.52 9.44 0.01
CA VAL A 12 7.75 9.94 1.15
C VAL A 12 6.88 8.82 1.72
N ARG A 13 6.10 8.14 0.87
CA ARG A 13 5.27 7.00 1.25
C ARG A 13 6.08 5.87 1.87
N TYR A 14 7.16 5.45 1.22
CA TYR A 14 8.10 4.46 1.74
C TYR A 14 8.60 4.81 3.15
N SER A 15 8.84 6.09 3.43
CA SER A 15 9.40 6.54 4.70
C SER A 15 8.40 6.58 5.87
N GLU A 16 7.10 6.51 5.57
CA GLU A 16 5.99 6.58 6.52
C GLU A 16 5.41 5.19 6.85
N LEU A 17 5.49 4.25 5.92
CA LEU A 17 5.01 2.87 6.10
C LEU A 17 5.96 2.05 6.98
N PRO A 18 5.46 1.18 7.88
CA PRO A 18 6.32 0.31 8.68
C PRO A 18 6.99 -0.77 7.81
N LYS A 19 8.18 -1.23 8.24
CA LYS A 19 8.94 -2.27 7.52
C LYS A 19 8.11 -3.53 7.23
N ALA A 20 7.22 -3.91 8.15
CA ALA A 20 6.41 -5.12 8.05
C ALA A 20 5.41 -5.09 6.88
N GLU A 21 5.00 -3.90 6.43
CA GLU A 21 4.09 -3.74 5.31
C GLU A 21 4.82 -3.61 3.96
N LEU A 22 6.14 -3.41 3.98
CA LEU A 22 6.95 -3.21 2.79
C LEU A 22 7.54 -4.53 2.30
N ASN A 23 7.32 -4.82 1.02
CA ASN A 23 8.05 -5.89 0.33
C ASN A 23 9.42 -5.36 -0.10
N LEU A 24 10.42 -5.50 0.78
CA LEU A 24 11.77 -5.02 0.54
C LEU A 24 12.56 -6.06 -0.27
N PRO A 25 13.14 -5.71 -1.43
CA PRO A 25 13.94 -6.65 -2.21
C PRO A 25 15.26 -6.95 -1.49
N ASP A 26 15.81 -8.14 -1.74
CA ASP A 26 17.07 -8.59 -1.13
C ASP A 26 18.23 -7.64 -1.43
N LEU A 27 19.20 -7.63 -0.51
CA LEU A 27 20.39 -6.81 -0.62
C LEU A 27 21.25 -7.27 -1.81
N VAL A 28 21.52 -6.34 -2.73
CA VAL A 28 22.37 -6.60 -3.89
C VAL A 28 23.83 -6.47 -3.47
N ILE A 29 24.58 -7.57 -3.59
CA ILE A 29 26.02 -7.62 -3.30
C ILE A 29 26.78 -7.70 -4.63
N THR A 30 27.54 -6.65 -4.94
CA THR A 30 28.40 -6.56 -6.12
C THR A 30 29.85 -6.49 -5.65
N ASP A 31 30.73 -7.34 -6.18
CA ASP A 31 32.15 -7.39 -5.81
C ASP A 31 32.39 -7.56 -4.28
N GLY A 32 31.53 -8.37 -3.63
CA GLY A 32 31.59 -8.60 -2.19
C GLY A 32 31.16 -7.40 -1.34
N LYS A 33 30.59 -6.36 -1.95
CA LYS A 33 30.10 -5.16 -1.26
C LYS A 33 28.61 -4.96 -1.53
N ALA A 34 27.88 -4.63 -0.48
CA ALA A 34 26.48 -4.25 -0.57
C ALA A 34 26.33 -2.75 -0.76
N SER A 35 25.48 -2.35 -1.70
CA SER A 35 25.17 -0.94 -1.97
C SER A 35 23.80 -0.58 -1.40
N LEU A 36 23.73 0.61 -0.78
CA LEU A 36 22.48 1.21 -0.28
C LEU A 36 22.02 2.31 -1.22
N TYR A 37 20.72 2.40 -1.44
CA TYR A 37 20.12 3.45 -2.24
C TYR A 37 20.12 4.78 -1.48
N VAL A 38 20.11 5.89 -2.22
CA VAL A 38 20.10 7.22 -1.62
C VAL A 38 18.82 7.40 -0.81
N GLY A 39 18.95 7.75 0.47
CA GLY A 39 17.81 7.98 1.35
C GLY A 39 17.17 6.72 1.91
N GLU A 40 17.78 5.54 1.73
CA GLU A 40 17.26 4.27 2.24
C GLU A 40 17.23 4.30 3.78
N ARG A 41 16.12 3.78 4.35
CA ARG A 41 15.81 3.86 5.79
C ARG A 41 15.54 2.53 6.46
N TYR A 42 15.47 1.42 5.73
CA TYR A 42 15.24 0.09 6.29
C TYR A 42 16.41 -0.85 6.03
N CYS A 43 16.64 -1.78 6.96
CA CYS A 43 17.58 -2.88 6.76
C CYS A 43 16.92 -3.96 5.90
N ARG A 44 17.61 -4.42 4.85
CA ARG A 44 17.12 -5.44 3.90
C ARG A 44 17.75 -6.82 4.11
N VAL A 45 18.53 -6.98 5.17
CA VAL A 45 19.11 -8.29 5.52
C VAL A 45 17.99 -9.22 5.97
N SER A 46 17.93 -10.38 5.33
CA SER A 46 16.98 -11.43 5.69
C SER A 46 17.19 -11.86 7.15
N GLY A 47 16.12 -11.93 7.93
CA GLY A 47 16.16 -12.27 9.35
C GLY A 47 16.63 -11.16 10.29
N CYS A 48 16.86 -9.93 9.80
CA CYS A 48 17.17 -8.81 10.69
C CYS A 48 15.97 -8.44 11.58
N GLU A 49 16.15 -8.51 12.89
CA GLU A 49 15.14 -8.20 13.91
C GLU A 49 14.76 -6.70 13.95
N ASN A 50 15.58 -5.82 13.39
CA ASN A 50 15.25 -4.40 13.35
C ASN A 50 14.13 -4.13 12.34
N SER A 51 12.94 -3.89 12.88
CA SER A 51 11.74 -3.44 12.17
C SER A 51 11.62 -1.91 12.09
N ASN A 52 12.44 -1.17 12.84
CA ASN A 52 12.33 0.28 12.94
C ASN A 52 12.94 1.01 11.75
N CYS A 53 12.32 2.14 11.40
CA CYS A 53 12.79 3.06 10.38
C CYS A 53 13.97 3.91 10.90
N PHE A 54 15.12 3.84 10.22
CA PHE A 54 16.28 4.66 10.58
C PHE A 54 16.07 6.12 10.19
N SER A 55 16.61 7.08 10.94
CA SER A 55 16.46 8.51 10.62
C SER A 55 17.24 8.95 9.38
N SER A 56 18.28 8.20 9.01
CA SER A 56 19.12 8.47 7.84
C SER A 56 19.85 7.21 7.35
N THR A 57 20.37 7.27 6.12
CA THR A 57 21.25 6.21 5.59
C THR A 57 22.54 6.07 6.41
N ASN A 58 23.01 7.12 7.09
CA ASN A 58 24.19 7.03 7.96
C ASN A 58 23.91 6.21 9.23
N THR A 59 22.73 6.37 9.82
CA THR A 59 22.31 5.53 10.96
C THR A 59 22.10 4.08 10.52
N LEU A 60 21.57 3.87 9.31
CA LEU A 60 21.45 2.54 8.71
C LEU A 60 22.84 1.90 8.50
N ARG A 61 23.82 2.64 7.95
CA ARG A 61 25.20 2.15 7.80
C ARG A 61 25.83 1.72 9.13
N LYS A 62 25.58 2.47 10.21
CA LYS A 62 26.04 2.10 11.56
C LYS A 62 25.39 0.80 12.04
N HIS A 63 24.11 0.60 11.76
CA HIS A 63 23.41 -0.65 12.07
C HIS A 63 24.05 -1.83 11.34
N TYR A 64 24.29 -1.75 10.04
CA TYR A 64 25.00 -2.81 9.30
C TYR A 64 26.37 -3.13 9.92
N GLY A 65 27.17 -2.11 10.25
CA GLY A 65 28.49 -2.36 10.85
C GLY A 65 28.46 -2.99 12.24
N ARG A 66 27.33 -2.92 12.96
CA ARG A 66 27.17 -3.50 14.31
C ARG A 66 26.48 -4.86 14.28
N ASP A 67 25.36 -4.92 13.57
CA ASP A 67 24.41 -6.04 13.62
C ASP A 67 24.57 -6.99 12.43
N HIS A 68 25.29 -6.57 11.37
CA HIS A 68 25.61 -7.36 10.17
C HIS A 68 27.09 -7.23 9.76
N PRO A 69 28.04 -7.55 10.67
CA PRO A 69 29.48 -7.35 10.43
C PRO A 69 30.02 -8.16 9.25
N GLU A 70 29.33 -9.23 8.84
CA GLU A 70 29.63 -10.02 7.65
C GLU A 70 29.36 -9.28 6.34
N ILE A 71 28.55 -8.23 6.36
CA ILE A 71 28.18 -7.45 5.18
C ILE A 71 29.05 -6.19 5.09
N THR A 72 29.90 -6.17 4.06
CA THR A 72 30.70 -4.98 3.76
C THR A 72 29.88 -4.00 2.92
N LEU A 73 29.54 -2.83 3.45
CA LEU A 73 28.87 -1.78 2.68
C LEU A 73 29.83 -0.99 1.81
N GLU A 74 29.39 -0.62 0.60
CA GLU A 74 30.14 0.28 -0.27
C GLU A 74 30.28 1.67 0.38
N THR A 75 31.52 2.06 0.68
CA THR A 75 31.83 3.36 1.27
C THR A 75 31.82 4.44 0.20
N LYS A 76 30.84 5.34 0.22
CA LYS A 76 30.91 6.56 -0.60
C LYS A 76 32.02 7.46 -0.06
N ALA A 77 32.73 8.14 -0.97
CA ALA A 77 33.68 9.18 -0.60
C ALA A 77 32.99 10.24 0.27
N LYS A 78 33.61 10.62 1.39
CA LYS A 78 33.05 11.58 2.36
C LYS A 78 32.78 12.92 1.67
N GLY A 79 31.53 13.40 1.73
CA GLY A 79 31.18 14.81 1.47
C GLY A 79 30.62 15.16 0.09
N GLY A 80 30.33 14.19 -0.78
CA GLY A 80 29.73 14.45 -2.11
C GLY A 80 28.20 14.59 -2.12
N ARG A 81 27.67 15.48 -2.95
CA ARG A 81 26.25 15.48 -3.33
C ARG A 81 25.98 14.21 -4.15
N SER A 82 24.86 13.53 -3.89
CA SER A 82 24.45 12.39 -4.71
C SER A 82 24.29 12.80 -6.17
N THR A 83 24.75 11.95 -7.08
CA THR A 83 24.65 12.24 -8.51
C THR A 83 23.22 12.05 -9.00
N ILE A 84 22.89 12.65 -10.14
CA ILE A 84 21.56 12.49 -10.77
C ILE A 84 21.29 11.00 -11.06
N ALA A 85 22.30 10.25 -11.48
CA ALA A 85 22.19 8.82 -11.76
C ALA A 85 21.81 8.04 -10.48
N GLU A 86 22.46 8.34 -9.35
CA GLU A 86 22.14 7.69 -8.07
C GLU A 86 20.73 8.02 -7.58
N ILE A 87 20.28 9.26 -7.79
CA ILE A 87 18.91 9.69 -7.44
C ILE A 87 17.89 8.96 -8.33
N SER A 88 18.15 8.85 -9.63
CA SER A 88 17.30 8.13 -10.57
C SER A 88 17.18 6.64 -10.23
N GLN A 89 18.29 5.97 -9.89
CA GLN A 89 18.28 4.60 -9.42
C GLN A 89 17.48 4.42 -8.12
N ALA A 90 17.64 5.36 -7.17
CA ALA A 90 16.86 5.35 -5.94
C ALA A 90 15.36 5.55 -6.24
N GLN A 91 15.00 6.43 -7.18
CA GLN A 91 13.61 6.64 -7.58
C GLN A 91 12.98 5.36 -8.16
N LEU A 92 13.69 4.65 -9.05
CA LEU A 92 13.20 3.38 -9.59
C LEU A 92 13.01 2.34 -8.49
N PHE A 93 13.96 2.26 -7.55
CA PHE A 93 13.86 1.38 -6.39
C PHE A 93 12.63 1.67 -5.52
N TYR A 94 12.37 2.94 -5.16
CA TYR A 94 11.19 3.28 -4.36
C TYR A 94 9.90 3.06 -5.13
N LYS A 95 9.91 3.32 -6.44
CA LYS A 95 8.76 3.05 -7.30
C LYS A 95 8.40 1.57 -7.30
N ASP A 96 9.37 0.69 -7.47
CA ASP A 96 9.15 -0.77 -7.48
C ASP A 96 8.55 -1.30 -6.17
N ILE A 97 9.05 -0.82 -5.02
CA ILE A 97 8.50 -1.16 -3.71
C ILE A 97 7.05 -0.68 -3.57
N MET A 98 6.77 0.56 -4.00
CA MET A 98 5.42 1.12 -3.90
C MET A 98 4.44 0.47 -4.88
N ASP A 99 4.88 0.16 -6.11
CA ASP A 99 4.06 -0.54 -7.10
C ASP A 99 3.71 -1.96 -6.57
N THR A 100 4.66 -2.63 -5.91
CA THR A 100 4.41 -3.93 -5.25
C THR A 100 3.46 -3.81 -4.06
N TYR A 101 3.68 -2.81 -3.20
CA TYR A 101 2.79 -2.51 -2.08
C TYR A 101 1.36 -2.25 -2.58
N ASP A 102 1.21 -1.41 -3.59
CA ASP A 102 -0.07 -1.05 -4.19
C ASP A 102 -0.71 -2.26 -4.87
N ALA A 103 0.05 -3.16 -5.50
CA ALA A 103 -0.48 -4.39 -6.08
C ALA A 103 -1.03 -5.37 -5.03
N ILE A 104 -0.35 -5.49 -3.88
CA ILE A 104 -0.82 -6.33 -2.75
C ILE A 104 -2.10 -5.72 -2.16
N HIS A 105 -2.06 -4.41 -1.88
CA HIS A 105 -3.17 -3.69 -1.25
C HIS A 105 -4.26 -3.24 -2.23
N ALA A 106 -4.09 -3.46 -3.54
CA ALA A 106 -5.17 -3.27 -4.52
C ALA A 106 -6.36 -4.20 -4.25
N SER A 107 -6.13 -5.30 -3.52
CA SER A 107 -7.17 -6.20 -3.03
C SER A 107 -7.70 -5.85 -1.62
N ASP A 108 -6.96 -5.02 -0.86
CA ASP A 108 -7.43 -4.40 0.38
C ASP A 108 -8.26 -3.17 0.01
N ASP A 109 -9.55 -3.41 -0.12
CA ASP A 109 -10.54 -2.41 -0.44
C ASP A 109 -10.51 -1.21 0.51
N ASN A 110 -9.81 -0.15 0.12
CA ASN A 110 -10.07 1.22 0.59
C ASN A 110 -11.48 1.71 0.24
N ARG A 111 -12.28 0.87 -0.43
CA ARG A 111 -13.71 1.08 -0.65
C ARG A 111 -14.40 1.16 0.71
N PRO A 112 -15.28 2.14 0.94
CA PRO A 112 -16.02 2.24 2.19
C PRO A 112 -16.83 0.95 2.44
N PRO A 113 -17.11 0.60 3.70
CA PRO A 113 -17.97 -0.53 4.01
C PRO A 113 -19.37 -0.28 3.43
N LEU A 114 -19.99 -1.35 2.92
CA LEU A 114 -21.36 -1.27 2.45
C LEU A 114 -22.26 -0.88 3.64
N PRO A 115 -23.05 0.20 3.55
CA PRO A 115 -23.89 0.61 4.66
C PRO A 115 -25.07 -0.35 4.79
N ILE A 116 -25.04 -1.16 5.85
CA ILE A 116 -26.05 -2.19 6.16
C ILE A 116 -26.82 -1.76 7.42
N LYS A 117 -28.12 -2.03 7.46
CA LYS A 117 -29.01 -1.81 8.62
C LYS A 117 -28.85 -2.95 9.63
N GLU A 118 -29.39 -2.78 10.84
CA GLU A 118 -29.38 -3.83 11.88
C GLU A 118 -30.02 -5.15 11.43
N ASN A 119 -30.97 -5.11 10.50
CA ASN A 119 -31.63 -6.29 9.94
C ASN A 119 -30.84 -6.98 8.81
N GLY A 120 -29.58 -6.57 8.56
CA GLY A 120 -28.73 -7.14 7.51
C GLY A 120 -28.99 -6.60 6.09
N MET A 121 -30.01 -5.75 5.90
CA MET A 121 -30.34 -5.21 4.59
C MET A 121 -29.56 -3.92 4.27
N VAL A 122 -29.35 -3.65 2.98
CA VAL A 122 -28.67 -2.42 2.53
C VAL A 122 -29.42 -1.15 2.96
N ASN A 123 -28.72 -0.21 3.58
CA ASN A 123 -29.22 1.14 3.85
C ASN A 123 -29.12 1.99 2.58
N MET A 124 -30.13 1.88 1.70
CA MET A 124 -30.17 2.57 0.40
C MET A 124 -29.96 4.09 0.50
N THR A 125 -30.53 4.73 1.52
CA THR A 125 -30.42 6.19 1.70
C THR A 125 -28.96 6.59 1.93
N GLN A 126 -28.28 5.85 2.81
CA GLN A 126 -26.87 6.07 3.11
C GLN A 126 -25.97 5.68 1.93
N MET A 127 -26.25 4.56 1.26
CA MET A 127 -25.51 4.13 0.08
C MET A 127 -25.57 5.19 -1.03
N LYS A 128 -26.77 5.70 -1.36
CA LYS A 128 -26.95 6.75 -2.38
C LYS A 128 -26.23 8.05 -2.01
N LYS A 129 -26.17 8.39 -0.72
CA LYS A 129 -25.41 9.54 -0.23
C LYS A 129 -23.91 9.35 -0.49
N MET A 130 -23.36 8.21 -0.07
CA MET A 130 -21.94 7.89 -0.22
C MET A 130 -21.52 7.82 -1.70
N VAL A 131 -22.33 7.22 -2.56
CA VAL A 131 -22.10 7.19 -4.02
C VAL A 131 -22.00 8.61 -4.60
N ARG A 132 -22.84 9.55 -4.16
CA ARG A 132 -22.78 10.95 -4.60
C ARG A 132 -21.55 11.67 -4.04
N GLU A 133 -21.13 11.37 -2.81
CA GLU A 133 -19.91 11.91 -2.20
C GLU A 133 -18.65 11.41 -2.92
N LEU A 134 -18.69 10.20 -3.47
CA LEU A 134 -17.65 9.64 -4.35
C LEU A 134 -17.69 10.21 -5.79
N GLY A 135 -18.65 11.10 -6.10
CA GLY A 135 -18.75 11.78 -7.40
C GLY A 135 -19.58 11.06 -8.46
N TYR A 136 -20.27 9.97 -8.11
CA TYR A 136 -21.09 9.20 -9.05
C TYR A 136 -22.54 9.67 -9.07
N SER A 137 -23.21 9.47 -10.22
CA SER A 137 -24.62 9.83 -10.38
C SER A 137 -25.53 8.69 -9.94
N VAL A 138 -26.62 9.01 -9.23
CA VAL A 138 -27.68 8.06 -8.88
C VAL A 138 -28.95 8.48 -9.63
N PRO A 139 -29.56 7.61 -10.46
CA PRO A 139 -29.22 6.21 -10.73
C PRO A 139 -27.96 6.03 -11.60
N CYS A 140 -27.28 4.91 -11.38
CA CYS A 140 -26.11 4.45 -12.14
C CYS A 140 -26.47 4.20 -13.62
N GLU A 141 -25.49 4.09 -14.50
CA GLU A 141 -25.75 3.98 -15.94
C GLU A 141 -26.50 2.69 -16.28
N GLU A 142 -26.07 1.55 -15.72
CA GLU A 142 -26.75 0.27 -15.91
C GLU A 142 -28.21 0.29 -15.45
N CYS A 143 -28.49 0.92 -14.30
CA CYS A 143 -29.85 1.04 -13.77
C CYS A 143 -30.72 1.95 -14.65
N ARG A 144 -30.13 2.96 -15.31
CA ARG A 144 -30.86 3.80 -16.28
C ARG A 144 -31.21 3.00 -17.52
N VAL A 145 -30.24 2.30 -18.11
CA VAL A 145 -30.43 1.53 -19.35
C VAL A 145 -31.47 0.41 -19.16
N ARG A 146 -31.45 -0.27 -18.01
CA ARG A 146 -32.41 -1.34 -17.68
C ARG A 146 -33.79 -0.83 -17.25
N ASN A 147 -34.05 0.48 -17.33
CA ASN A 147 -35.25 1.14 -16.82
C ASN A 147 -35.55 0.80 -15.34
N ASN A 148 -34.50 0.55 -14.55
CA ASN A 148 -34.59 0.14 -13.14
C ASN A 148 -34.06 1.22 -12.18
N SER A 149 -34.12 2.49 -12.61
CA SER A 149 -33.66 3.66 -11.86
C SER A 149 -34.18 3.74 -10.42
N LYS A 150 -35.41 3.25 -10.18
CA LYS A 150 -36.03 3.22 -8.85
C LYS A 150 -35.35 2.23 -7.89
N MET A 151 -34.83 1.12 -8.43
CA MET A 151 -34.16 0.08 -7.66
C MET A 151 -32.63 0.22 -7.65
N CYS A 152 -32.08 1.33 -8.16
CA CYS A 152 -30.64 1.59 -8.06
C CYS A 152 -30.22 1.67 -6.59
N CYS A 153 -29.13 0.97 -6.23
CA CYS A 153 -28.65 0.76 -4.86
C CYS A 153 -29.61 -0.07 -3.96
N HIS A 154 -30.58 -0.79 -4.53
CA HIS A 154 -31.45 -1.72 -3.79
C HIS A 154 -30.80 -3.11 -3.72
N GLU A 155 -31.13 -3.89 -2.69
CA GLU A 155 -30.59 -5.24 -2.51
C GLU A 155 -30.93 -6.18 -3.67
N ASP A 156 -32.18 -6.13 -4.15
CA ASP A 156 -32.63 -6.84 -5.37
C ASP A 156 -31.81 -6.52 -6.63
N SER A 157 -31.12 -5.38 -6.69
CA SER A 157 -30.26 -5.00 -7.82
C SER A 157 -28.77 -5.23 -7.56
N LYS A 158 -28.40 -5.93 -6.47
CA LYS A 158 -27.01 -6.19 -6.07
C LYS A 158 -26.16 -6.83 -7.17
N LEU A 159 -26.74 -7.69 -8.00
CA LEU A 159 -26.05 -8.35 -9.12
C LEU A 159 -25.97 -7.49 -10.39
N THR A 160 -26.73 -6.40 -10.46
CA THR A 160 -26.95 -5.64 -11.70
C THR A 160 -26.69 -4.14 -11.56
N CYS A 161 -26.26 -3.70 -10.38
CA CYS A 161 -26.00 -2.30 -10.08
C CYS A 161 -24.51 -2.14 -9.76
N GLU A 162 -23.78 -1.50 -10.67
CA GLU A 162 -22.35 -1.19 -10.55
C GLU A 162 -21.97 -0.47 -9.25
N HIS A 163 -22.88 0.28 -8.62
CA HIS A 163 -22.59 0.96 -7.36
C HIS A 163 -22.23 0.01 -6.21
N PHE A 164 -22.61 -1.27 -6.26
CA PHE A 164 -22.19 -2.25 -5.25
C PHE A 164 -20.69 -2.56 -5.32
N GLU A 165 -20.07 -2.37 -6.47
CA GLU A 165 -18.62 -2.52 -6.66
C GLU A 165 -17.84 -1.31 -6.12
N LEU A 166 -18.50 -0.24 -5.69
CA LEU A 166 -17.86 0.90 -5.03
C LEU A 166 -17.63 0.68 -3.53
N PHE A 167 -18.13 -0.43 -2.97
CA PHE A 167 -18.05 -0.75 -1.54
C PHE A 167 -17.27 -2.05 -1.32
N ALA A 168 -16.61 -2.16 -0.16
CA ALA A 168 -15.94 -3.39 0.24
C ALA A 168 -16.97 -4.51 0.42
N LYS A 169 -16.63 -5.73 -0.04
CA LYS A 169 -17.46 -6.90 0.23
C LYS A 169 -17.44 -7.20 1.74
N PRO A 170 -18.58 -7.53 2.37
CA PRO A 170 -18.57 -7.97 3.77
C PRO A 170 -17.68 -9.21 3.88
N ARG A 171 -16.64 -9.14 4.73
CA ARG A 171 -15.80 -10.29 5.07
C ARG A 171 -16.73 -11.34 5.67
N GLN A 172 -16.99 -12.42 4.94
CA GLN A 172 -17.84 -13.50 5.43
C GLN A 172 -17.23 -14.01 6.74
N GLN A 173 -17.94 -13.84 7.84
CA GLN A 173 -17.60 -14.58 9.05
C GLN A 173 -17.85 -16.06 8.74
N PRO A 174 -16.91 -16.97 9.08
CA PRO A 174 -17.12 -18.39 8.90
C PRO A 174 -18.35 -18.78 9.73
N THR A 175 -19.41 -19.21 9.05
CA THR A 175 -20.57 -19.83 9.69
C THR A 175 -20.06 -21.08 10.40
N GLN A 176 -20.07 -21.06 11.73
CA GLN A 176 -19.95 -22.28 12.53
C GLN A 176 -21.10 -23.18 12.10
N GLN A 177 -20.78 -24.25 11.37
CA GLN A 177 -21.66 -25.39 11.22
C GLN A 177 -21.67 -26.07 12.58
N ASP A 178 -22.74 -25.86 13.34
CA ASP A 178 -23.14 -26.73 14.43
C ASP A 178 -23.46 -28.10 13.82
N ASP A 179 -22.51 -29.03 13.96
CA ASP A 179 -22.69 -30.46 13.82
C ASP A 179 -23.47 -30.93 15.06
N GLU A 180 -24.79 -31.00 14.96
CA GLU A 180 -25.67 -31.53 16.01
C GLU A 180 -26.11 -32.97 15.63
N ALA A 181 -25.51 -33.92 16.36
CA ALA A 181 -25.97 -35.26 16.77
C ALA A 181 -26.30 -36.34 15.72
#